data_AF-A0A6L5EGM4-F1
#
_entry.id   AF-A0A6L5EGM4-F1
#
_cell.length_a   1.000
_cell.length_b   1.000
_cell.length_c   1.000
_cell.angle_alpha   90.00
_cell.angle_beta   90.00
_cell.angle_gamma   90.00
#
_symmetry.space_group_name_H-M   'P 1'
#
loop_
_entity.id
_entity.type
_entity.pdbx_description
1 polymer ?
#
loop_
_entity_poly.entity_id
_entity_poly.type
_entity_poly.pdbx_seq_one_letter_code
_entity_poly.pdbx_strand_id
1 'polypeptide(L)'
;MNTAELGQLAVLHKLTSLGARNIVVQKEGNKSFILFEAPNGKTCKVTTRSKKAGTWQTTTNYAAQCTLDKKDNAFWVFVDLGREPNTFYITPLSWIRNDIYEAHLAYLDKHGGHRAQNDESTHHSISVKRIAGWKNAWGEMGLSESANNSA
;
A
#
# COMPACT_ATOMS: atom_id res chain seq x y z
N MET A 1 19.71 -5.42 -5.26
CA MET A 1 18.42 -4.83 -4.87
C MET A 1 17.85 -5.56 -3.66
N ASN A 2 17.38 -4.82 -2.65
CA ASN A 2 16.65 -5.38 -1.52
C ASN A 2 15.16 -5.62 -1.84
N THR A 3 14.42 -6.25 -0.92
CA THR A 3 12.98 -6.56 -1.11
C THR A 3 12.12 -5.32 -1.37
N ALA A 4 12.44 -4.18 -0.76
CA ALA A 4 11.71 -2.94 -0.96
C ALA A 4 11.95 -2.39 -2.38
N GLU A 5 13.20 -2.38 -2.83
CA GLU A 5 13.59 -1.95 -4.18
C GLU A 5 12.96 -2.84 -5.26
N LEU A 6 12.99 -4.17 -5.08
CA LEU A 6 12.34 -5.10 -6.02
C LEU A 6 10.84 -4.86 -6.13
N GLY A 7 10.15 -4.65 -5.00
CA GLY A 7 8.71 -4.37 -5.05
C GLY A 7 8.39 -2.97 -5.57
N GLN A 8 9.24 -1.96 -5.32
CA GLN A 8 9.08 -0.65 -5.95
C GLN A 8 9.23 -0.74 -7.47
N LEU A 9 10.23 -1.50 -7.96
CA LEU A 9 10.41 -1.76 -9.38
C LEU A 9 9.21 -2.51 -9.99
N ALA A 10 8.68 -3.53 -9.31
CA ALA A 10 7.50 -4.25 -9.75
C ALA A 10 6.26 -3.33 -9.86
N VAL A 11 6.09 -2.40 -8.92
CA VAL A 11 5.02 -1.39 -8.98
C VAL A 11 5.24 -0.43 -10.14
N LEU A 12 6.47 0.05 -10.37
CA LEU A 12 6.77 0.91 -11.51
C LEU A 12 6.40 0.24 -12.84
N HIS A 13 6.84 -1.02 -13.05
CA HIS A 13 6.49 -1.79 -14.25
C HIS A 13 4.97 -1.95 -14.41
N LYS A 14 4.27 -2.28 -13.32
CA LYS A 14 2.81 -2.44 -13.37
C LYS A 14 2.11 -1.11 -13.66
N LEU A 15 2.52 0.00 -13.04
CA LEU A 15 1.99 1.34 -13.34
C LEU A 15 2.19 1.71 -14.81
N THR A 16 3.39 1.52 -15.36
CA THR A 16 3.68 1.76 -16.78
C THR A 16 2.78 0.90 -17.68
N SER A 17 2.63 -0.39 -17.38
CA SER A 17 1.78 -1.30 -18.16
C SER A 17 0.29 -0.92 -18.14
N LEU A 18 -0.16 -0.18 -17.12
CA LEU A 18 -1.54 0.29 -16.97
C LEU A 18 -1.74 1.72 -17.53
N GLY A 19 -0.74 2.25 -18.25
CA GLY A 19 -0.84 3.56 -18.90
C GLY A 19 -0.62 4.75 -17.97
N ALA A 20 -0.02 4.55 -16.80
CA ALA A 20 0.42 5.69 -15.97
C ALA A 20 1.48 6.52 -16.70
N ARG A 21 1.37 7.84 -16.59
CA ARG A 21 2.28 8.82 -17.23
C ARG A 21 3.03 9.61 -16.16
N ASN A 22 4.08 10.32 -16.56
CA ASN A 22 4.87 11.19 -15.70
C ASN A 22 5.29 10.51 -14.38
N ILE A 23 5.69 9.24 -14.47
CA ILE A 23 6.04 8.43 -13.30
C ILE A 23 7.41 8.90 -12.78
N VAL A 24 7.44 9.37 -11.53
CA VAL A 24 8.66 9.85 -10.87
C VAL A 24 8.78 9.24 -9.49
N VAL A 25 9.94 8.65 -9.18
CA VAL A 25 10.27 8.24 -7.83
C VAL A 25 10.87 9.43 -7.09
N GLN A 26 10.29 9.78 -5.95
CA GLN A 26 10.79 10.84 -5.07
C GLN A 26 11.15 10.28 -3.70
N LYS A 27 11.94 11.07 -2.96
CA LYS A 27 12.31 10.81 -1.57
C LYS A 27 12.08 12.06 -0.73
N GLU A 28 11.53 11.87 0.46
CA GLU A 28 11.36 12.89 1.48
C GLU A 28 11.90 12.31 2.79
N GLY A 29 13.09 12.77 3.19
CA GLY A 29 13.90 12.10 4.21
C GLY A 29 14.14 10.63 3.84
N ASN A 30 13.82 9.72 4.76
CA ASN A 30 13.97 8.27 4.56
C ASN A 30 12.79 7.62 3.82
N LYS A 31 11.75 8.38 3.46
CA LYS A 31 10.54 7.84 2.81
C LYS A 31 10.64 7.99 1.30
N SER A 32 10.53 6.89 0.56
CA SER A 32 10.37 6.93 -0.89
C SER A 32 8.91 6.72 -1.29
N PHE A 33 8.49 7.44 -2.32
CA PHE A 33 7.16 7.33 -2.92
C PHE A 33 7.24 7.56 -4.43
N ILE A 34 6.23 7.09 -5.14
CA ILE A 34 6.06 7.27 -6.59
C ILE A 34 4.97 8.30 -6.79
N LEU A 35 5.22 9.30 -7.64
CA LEU A 35 4.18 10.17 -8.19
C LEU A 35 3.92 9.76 -9.65
N PHE A 36 2.66 9.81 -10.07
CA PHE A 36 2.31 9.60 -11.48
C PHE A 36 0.98 10.28 -11.81
N GLU A 37 0.71 10.42 -13.11
CA GLU A 37 -0.59 10.82 -13.65
C GLU A 37 -1.32 9.60 -14.22
N ALA A 38 -2.52 9.35 -13.73
CA ALA A 38 -3.39 8.31 -14.27
C ALA A 38 -4.01 8.75 -15.63
N PRO A 39 -4.47 7.80 -16.47
CA PRO A 39 -5.16 8.10 -17.72
C PRO A 39 -6.37 9.00 -17.58
N ASN A 40 -7.07 8.95 -16.44
CA ASN A 40 -8.22 9.82 -16.14
C ASN A 40 -7.82 11.26 -15.70
N GLY A 41 -6.54 11.62 -15.77
CA GLY A 41 -6.03 12.94 -15.40
C GLY A 41 -5.72 13.14 -13.91
N LYS A 42 -5.97 12.14 -13.06
CA LYS A 42 -5.68 12.20 -11.62
C LYS A 42 -4.19 12.04 -11.35
N THR A 43 -3.59 12.96 -10.59
CA THR A 43 -2.23 12.76 -10.05
C THR A 43 -2.29 11.94 -8.77
N CYS A 44 -1.52 10.85 -8.69
CA CYS A 44 -1.50 9.93 -7.57
C CYS A 44 -0.12 9.85 -6.91
N LYS A 45 -0.11 9.68 -5.58
CA LYS A 45 1.08 9.40 -4.74
C LYS A 45 1.00 7.98 -4.19
N VAL A 46 1.99 7.15 -4.48
CA VAL A 46 2.06 5.75 -4.04
C VAL A 46 3.23 5.53 -3.10
N THR A 47 2.96 4.98 -1.92
CA THR A 47 3.98 4.39 -1.05
C THR A 47 3.96 2.88 -1.22
N THR A 48 5.12 2.24 -1.36
CA THR A 48 5.20 0.79 -1.53
C THR A 48 5.56 0.08 -0.21
N ARG A 49 5.03 -1.13 -0.06
CA ARG A 49 5.39 -2.09 0.98
C ARG A 49 5.56 -3.46 0.35
N SER A 50 6.68 -4.12 0.57
CA SER A 50 7.02 -5.36 -0.13
C SER A 50 7.35 -6.48 0.85
N LYS A 51 6.97 -7.71 0.53
CA LYS A 51 7.36 -8.91 1.28
C LYS A 51 7.69 -10.07 0.34
N LYS A 52 8.45 -11.04 0.82
CA LYS A 52 8.65 -12.36 0.16
C LYS A 52 7.91 -13.50 0.87
N ALA A 53 7.58 -13.31 2.15
CA ALA A 53 6.87 -14.26 3.00
C ALA A 53 6.22 -13.51 4.16
N GLY A 54 5.31 -14.16 4.88
CA GLY A 54 4.70 -13.63 6.10
C GLY A 54 3.83 -12.39 5.86
N THR A 55 4.03 -11.36 6.68
CA THR A 55 3.27 -10.09 6.69
C THR A 55 4.11 -8.93 6.20
N TRP A 56 3.45 -7.86 5.74
CA TRP A 56 4.15 -6.59 5.53
C TRP A 56 4.39 -5.91 6.88
N GLN A 57 5.57 -5.32 7.04
CA GLN A 57 5.94 -4.58 8.24
C GLN A 57 5.74 -3.08 8.03
N THR A 58 5.22 -2.41 9.06
CA THR A 58 5.02 -0.97 9.10
C THR A 58 5.07 -0.46 10.55
N THR A 59 4.55 0.74 10.79
CA THR A 59 4.51 1.37 12.12
C THR A 59 3.11 1.91 12.44
N THR A 60 2.73 1.85 13.71
CA THR A 60 1.53 2.49 14.25
C THR A 60 1.56 4.01 14.15
N ASN A 61 2.72 4.63 13.84
CA ASN A 61 2.79 6.08 13.59
C ASN A 61 2.00 6.53 12.36
N TYR A 62 1.59 5.59 11.49
CA TYR A 62 0.66 5.88 10.40
C TYR A 62 -0.82 5.83 10.83
N ALA A 63 -1.13 5.28 12.02
CA ALA A 63 -2.49 5.18 12.53
C ALA A 63 -3.15 6.56 12.60
N ALA A 64 -4.35 6.64 12.08
CA ALA A 64 -5.24 7.76 12.32
C ALA A 64 -6.67 7.29 12.11
N GLN A 65 -7.59 7.76 12.95
CA GLN A 65 -9.01 7.58 12.70
C GLN A 65 -9.37 8.34 11.44
N CYS A 66 -9.81 7.63 10.41
CA CYS A 66 -10.10 8.20 9.09
C CYS A 66 -11.36 7.54 8.52
N THR A 67 -12.19 8.34 7.87
CA THR A 67 -13.23 7.81 6.99
C THR A 67 -12.61 7.55 5.61
N LEU A 68 -13.08 6.50 4.91
CA LEU A 68 -12.65 6.22 3.54
C LEU A 68 -13.00 7.41 2.64
N ASP A 69 -11.98 8.07 2.09
CA ASP A 69 -12.17 9.16 1.13
C ASP A 69 -12.09 8.63 -0.30
N LYS A 70 -13.21 8.70 -1.03
CA LYS A 70 -13.28 8.32 -2.45
C LYS A 70 -12.45 9.24 -3.35
N LYS A 71 -12.05 10.42 -2.86
CA LYS A 71 -11.20 11.38 -3.56
C LYS A 71 -9.73 11.25 -3.18
N ASP A 72 -9.34 10.20 -2.44
CA ASP A 72 -7.95 9.97 -2.08
C ASP A 72 -7.06 9.95 -3.32
N ASN A 73 -6.01 10.78 -3.30
CA ASN A 73 -4.95 10.80 -4.31
C ASN A 73 -3.67 10.14 -3.80
N ALA A 74 -3.68 9.64 -2.57
CA ALA A 74 -2.55 8.95 -1.96
C ALA A 74 -2.92 7.51 -1.62
N PHE A 75 -2.02 6.58 -1.92
CA PHE A 75 -2.26 5.15 -1.84
C PHE A 75 -1.06 4.42 -1.26
N TRP A 76 -1.34 3.28 -0.65
CA TRP A 76 -0.32 2.26 -0.39
C TRP A 76 -0.50 1.10 -1.35
N VAL A 77 0.60 0.65 -1.93
CA VAL A 77 0.65 -0.56 -2.75
C VAL A 77 1.47 -1.61 -2.02
N PHE A 78 0.80 -2.67 -1.58
CA PHE A 78 1.42 -3.83 -0.98
C PHE A 78 1.73 -4.86 -2.06
N VAL A 79 2.99 -5.29 -2.11
CA VAL A 79 3.51 -6.23 -3.11
C VAL A 79 3.93 -7.52 -2.42
N ASP A 80 3.37 -8.64 -2.84
CA ASP A 80 3.83 -9.97 -2.45
C ASP A 80 4.72 -10.54 -3.57
N LEU A 81 6.02 -10.62 -3.28
CA LEU A 81 7.08 -11.13 -4.15
C LEU A 81 7.39 -12.62 -3.92
N GLY A 82 6.60 -13.30 -3.09
CA GLY A 82 6.84 -14.70 -2.74
C GLY A 82 6.48 -15.70 -3.84
N ARG A 83 5.72 -15.27 -4.86
CA ARG A 83 5.24 -16.10 -5.97
C ARG A 83 5.15 -15.29 -7.25
N GLU A 84 5.34 -15.94 -8.38
CA GLU A 84 5.11 -15.36 -9.71
C GLU A 84 3.78 -15.88 -10.31
N PRO A 85 2.96 -15.02 -10.94
CA PRO A 85 3.14 -13.57 -11.03
C PRO A 85 2.97 -12.87 -9.67
N ASN A 86 3.74 -11.80 -9.45
CA ASN A 86 3.64 -10.97 -8.24
C ASN A 86 2.20 -10.51 -7.96
N THR A 87 1.81 -10.50 -6.68
CA THR A 87 0.45 -10.08 -6.27
C THR A 87 0.46 -8.69 -5.66
N PHE A 88 -0.53 -7.87 -6.03
CA PHE A 88 -0.63 -6.49 -5.60
C PHE A 88 -1.94 -6.22 -4.86
N TYR A 89 -1.87 -5.40 -3.82
CA TYR A 89 -3.02 -4.90 -3.08
C TYR A 89 -2.92 -3.38 -2.96
N ILE A 90 -3.98 -2.66 -3.33
CA ILE A 90 -3.98 -1.21 -3.51
C ILE A 90 -5.00 -0.61 -2.56
N THR A 91 -4.53 0.08 -1.53
CA THR A 91 -5.40 0.68 -0.51
C THR A 91 -5.32 2.21 -0.58
N PRO A 92 -6.45 2.94 -0.54
CA PRO A 92 -6.46 4.37 -0.26
C PRO A 92 -5.75 4.68 1.06
N LEU A 93 -5.05 5.81 1.14
CA LEU A 93 -4.29 6.19 2.33
C LEU A 93 -5.21 6.34 3.54
N SER A 94 -6.37 6.96 3.38
CA SER A 94 -7.38 7.10 4.45
C SER A 94 -7.77 5.73 5.03
N TRP A 95 -8.02 4.75 4.16
CA TRP A 95 -8.42 3.42 4.57
C TRP A 95 -7.33 2.70 5.37
N ILE A 96 -6.09 2.68 4.87
CA ILE A 96 -5.03 1.92 5.55
C ILE A 96 -4.65 2.56 6.89
N ARG A 97 -4.73 3.89 7.01
CA ARG A 97 -4.50 4.58 8.29
C ARG A 97 -5.56 4.22 9.33
N ASN A 98 -6.82 4.13 8.92
CA ASN A 98 -7.91 3.70 9.79
C ASN A 98 -7.78 2.22 10.17
N ASP A 99 -7.47 1.33 9.22
CA ASP A 99 -7.23 -0.10 9.49
C ASP A 99 -6.06 -0.32 10.46
N ILE A 100 -4.99 0.49 10.39
CA ILE A 100 -3.90 0.46 11.39
C ILE A 100 -4.41 0.93 12.75
N TYR A 101 -5.20 2.00 12.80
CA TYR A 101 -5.77 2.54 14.03
C TYR A 101 -6.69 1.53 14.74
N GLU A 102 -7.65 0.95 14.03
CA GLU A 102 -8.59 -0.03 14.59
C GLU A 102 -7.88 -1.30 15.07
N ALA A 103 -6.92 -1.80 14.28
CA ALA A 103 -6.13 -2.97 14.69
C ALA A 103 -5.25 -2.68 15.91
N HIS A 104 -4.74 -1.45 16.03
CA HIS A 104 -3.97 -1.04 17.20
C HIS A 104 -4.85 -0.96 18.45
N LEU A 105 -6.04 -0.35 18.35
CA LEU A 105 -7.01 -0.29 19.46
C LEU A 105 -7.46 -1.68 19.90
N ALA A 106 -7.82 -2.55 18.96
CA ALA A 106 -8.24 -3.92 19.27
C ALA A 106 -7.12 -4.75 19.93
N TYR A 107 -5.86 -4.43 19.63
CA TYR A 107 -4.71 -5.03 20.31
C TYR A 107 -4.59 -4.53 21.75
N LEU A 108 -4.68 -3.21 21.97
CA LEU A 108 -4.62 -2.63 23.32
C LEU A 108 -5.76 -3.15 24.20
N ASP A 109 -6.99 -3.23 23.67
CA ASP A 109 -8.15 -3.75 24.38
C ASP A 109 -7.92 -5.19 24.88
N LYS A 110 -7.38 -6.06 24.03
CA LYS A 110 -7.04 -7.46 24.38
C LYS A 110 -5.92 -7.61 25.41
N HIS A 111 -5.08 -6.59 25.56
CA HIS A 111 -3.93 -6.60 26.44
C HIS A 111 -4.06 -5.61 27.60
N GLY A 112 -5.29 -5.21 27.94
CA GLY A 112 -5.58 -4.39 29.12
C GLY A 112 -5.00 -2.97 29.06
N GLY A 113 -4.90 -2.41 27.85
CA GLY A 113 -4.36 -1.06 27.62
C GLY A 113 -2.84 -1.00 27.42
N HIS A 114 -2.14 -2.13 27.51
CA HIS A 114 -0.68 -2.22 27.34
C HIS A 114 -0.29 -3.08 26.16
N ARG A 115 0.95 -2.94 25.68
CA ARG A 115 1.53 -3.91 24.76
C ARG A 115 2.16 -5.06 25.53
N ALA A 116 2.09 -6.27 24.97
CA ALA A 116 2.53 -7.50 25.63
C ALA A 116 4.05 -7.56 25.97
N GLN A 117 4.88 -6.67 25.42
CA GLN A 117 6.34 -6.71 25.60
C GLN A 117 6.99 -5.34 25.85
N ASN A 118 6.58 -4.29 25.11
CA ASN A 118 7.06 -2.93 25.31
C ASN A 118 6.03 -1.94 24.77
N ASP A 119 5.57 -1.02 25.61
CA ASP A 119 4.59 0.01 25.28
C ASP A 119 5.09 0.98 24.19
N GLU A 120 6.40 1.16 24.05
CA GLU A 120 7.00 2.07 23.06
C GLU A 120 7.23 1.46 21.67
N SER A 121 7.08 0.14 21.52
CA SER A 121 7.28 -0.50 20.22
C SER A 121 6.27 0.06 19.23
N THR A 122 6.69 0.66 18.13
CA THR A 122 5.76 1.16 17.11
C THR A 122 5.55 0.16 15.98
N HIS A 123 6.17 -1.03 16.04
CA HIS A 123 6.04 -2.03 14.99
C HIS A 123 4.59 -2.48 14.81
N HIS A 124 4.16 -2.58 13.56
CA HIS A 124 2.84 -3.05 13.17
C HIS A 124 2.95 -3.96 11.95
N SER A 125 2.13 -5.00 11.91
CA SER A 125 2.10 -5.92 10.77
C SER A 125 0.76 -5.83 10.05
N ILE A 126 0.81 -5.90 8.72
CA ILE A 126 -0.37 -6.01 7.85
C ILE A 126 -0.38 -7.41 7.25
N SER A 127 -1.45 -8.15 7.50
CA SER A 127 -1.66 -9.49 6.93
C SER A 127 -2.47 -9.42 5.64
N VAL A 128 -2.31 -10.44 4.78
CA VAL A 128 -3.09 -10.56 3.54
C VAL A 128 -4.60 -10.52 3.81
N LYS A 129 -5.06 -11.16 4.89
CA LYS A 129 -6.49 -11.21 5.26
C LYS A 129 -7.09 -9.81 5.42
N ARG A 130 -6.36 -8.84 5.98
CA ARG A 130 -6.85 -7.46 6.19
C ARG A 130 -7.03 -6.71 4.87
N ILE A 131 -6.14 -6.95 3.91
CA ILE A 131 -6.13 -6.22 2.63
C ILE A 131 -6.70 -7.02 1.46
N ALA A 132 -7.28 -8.20 1.71
CA ALA A 132 -7.70 -9.13 0.66
C ALA A 132 -8.71 -8.51 -0.32
N GLY A 133 -9.61 -7.65 0.16
CA GLY A 133 -10.60 -6.94 -0.67
C GLY A 133 -9.98 -5.91 -1.63
N TRP A 134 -8.71 -5.53 -1.42
CA TRP A 134 -7.99 -4.55 -2.22
C TRP A 134 -7.08 -5.17 -3.29
N LYS A 135 -7.19 -6.49 -3.49
CA LYS A 135 -6.38 -7.22 -4.46
C LYS A 135 -6.61 -6.66 -5.88
N ASN A 136 -5.53 -6.26 -6.54
CA ASN A 136 -5.55 -5.67 -7.89
C ASN A 136 -6.52 -4.49 -8.07
N ALA A 137 -6.85 -3.75 -7.00
CA ALA A 137 -7.73 -2.58 -7.02
C ALA A 137 -7.07 -1.33 -7.67
N TRP A 138 -6.42 -1.51 -8.82
CA TRP A 138 -5.74 -0.44 -9.57
C TRP A 138 -6.71 0.66 -10.03
N GLY A 139 -7.98 0.30 -10.24
CA GLY A 139 -9.06 1.23 -10.60
C GLY A 139 -9.27 2.37 -9.60
N GLU A 140 -8.94 2.18 -8.33
CA GLU A 140 -9.02 3.22 -7.29
C GLU A 140 -8.10 4.43 -7.60
N MET A 141 -7.01 4.16 -8.32
CA MET A 141 -6.07 5.18 -8.78
C MET A 141 -6.40 5.72 -10.17
N GLY A 142 -7.53 5.29 -10.78
CA GLY A 142 -7.88 5.66 -12.14
C GLY A 142 -7.14 4.89 -13.22
N LEU A 143 -6.56 3.73 -12.88
CA LEU A 143 -5.86 2.85 -13.81
C LEU A 143 -6.79 1.72 -14.22
N SER A 144 -6.96 1.50 -15.53
CA SER A 144 -7.64 0.32 -16.06
C SER A 144 -6.60 -0.70 -16.52
N GLU A 145 -6.89 -1.98 -16.35
CA GLU A 145 -6.20 -2.98 -17.15
C GLU A 145 -6.63 -2.73 -18.58
N SER A 146 -5.71 -2.28 -19.43
CA SER A 146 -5.98 -2.10 -20.85
C SER A 146 -6.52 -3.44 -21.36
N ALA A 147 -7.76 -3.45 -21.84
CA ALA A 147 -8.26 -4.59 -22.58
C ALA A 147 -7.32 -4.73 -23.79
N ASN A 148 -6.39 -5.67 -23.73
CA ASN A 148 -5.74 -6.18 -24.92
C ASN A 148 -6.86 -6.82 -25.74
N ASN A 149 -7.51 -6.00 -26.59
CA ASN A 149 -8.21 -6.48 -27.75
C ASN A 149 -7.14 -7.08 -28.65
N SER A 150 -6.85 -8.36 -28.43
CA SER A 150 -6.27 -9.19 -29.47
C SER A 150 -7.31 -9.31 -30.57
N ALA A 151 -6.93 -8.78 -31.74
CA ALA A 151 -7.61 -8.92 -33.01
C ALA A 151 -7.80 -10.39 -33.40
#